data_AF-A0A0V8H529-F1
#
_entry.id   AF-A0A0V8H529-F1
#
_cell.length_a   1.000
_cell.length_b   1.000
_cell.length_c   1.000
_cell.angle_alpha   90.00
_cell.angle_beta   90.00
_cell.angle_gamma   90.00
#
_symmetry.space_group_name_H-M   'P 1'
#
loop_
_entity.id
_entity.type
_entity.pdbx_description
1 polymer ?
#
loop_
_entity_poly.entity_id
_entity_poly.type
_entity_poly.pdbx_seq_one_letter_code
_entity_poly.pdbx_strand_id
1 'polypeptide(L)'
;MNLIKNNRGHISILMIWLLLLTGLIIVFSVNIMGAFAVKQQASTASQQAALTATDIVYDYTLDGVKKYDETLIGIGKGLIEGKSIEKKIQDRKEEYVWNSDVSESKALRLSVNEVLIEEIPGNDKLKDAIKKEVNNAVNEIPGNVSSKLSSNSVSSSDYKVKLFDNDQRVVIEGTGKFNSVEADNFIGSFTKNIKQVSKGPRIPFIKELDFNNQIISSN
;
A
#
# COMPACT_ATOMS: atom_id res chain seq x y z
N MET A 1 56.96 -52.31 16.03
CA MET A 1 56.74 -51.27 15.00
C MET A 1 55.33 -51.41 14.47
N ASN A 2 54.63 -50.28 14.32
CA ASN A 2 53.33 -50.06 13.68
C ASN A 2 52.05 -50.55 14.41
N LEU A 3 51.61 -49.75 15.38
CA LEU A 3 50.20 -49.61 15.73
C LEU A 3 49.57 -48.60 14.75
N ILE A 4 49.12 -49.06 13.58
CA ILE A 4 48.23 -48.22 12.75
C ILE A 4 46.89 -48.16 13.48
N LYS A 5 46.73 -47.11 14.28
CA LYS A 5 45.50 -46.80 15.02
C LYS A 5 44.36 -46.62 14.00
N ASN A 6 43.30 -47.39 14.16
CA ASN A 6 42.12 -47.39 13.31
C ASN A 6 41.37 -46.04 13.42
N ASN A 7 41.80 -45.03 12.68
CA ASN A 7 41.20 -43.69 12.65
C ASN A 7 39.94 -43.60 11.75
N ARG A 8 39.60 -44.66 11.01
CA ARG A 8 38.46 -44.65 10.07
C ARG A 8 37.11 -44.53 10.79
N GLY A 9 36.93 -45.19 11.93
CA GLY A 9 35.68 -45.12 12.71
C GLY A 9 35.37 -43.73 13.26
N HIS A 10 36.39 -42.99 13.71
CA HIS A 10 36.23 -41.63 14.22
C HIS A 10 35.90 -40.62 13.11
N ILE A 11 36.48 -40.79 11.92
CA ILE A 11 36.19 -39.93 10.76
C ILE A 11 34.77 -40.19 10.25
N SER A 12 34.32 -41.46 10.19
CA SER A 12 32.94 -41.79 9.79
C SER A 12 31.90 -41.23 10.78
N ILE A 13 32.14 -41.32 12.09
CA ILE A 13 31.26 -40.72 13.10
C ILE A 13 31.18 -39.19 12.92
N LEU A 14 32.33 -38.55 12.66
CA LEU A 14 32.41 -37.11 12.48
C LEU A 14 31.69 -36.67 11.19
N MET A 15 31.81 -37.44 10.11
CA MET A 15 31.08 -37.17 8.87
C MET A 15 29.56 -37.31 9.04
N ILE A 16 29.08 -38.34 9.76
CA ILE A 16 27.66 -38.50 10.05
C ILE A 16 27.15 -37.32 10.89
N TRP A 17 27.92 -36.92 11.91
CA TRP A 17 27.56 -35.78 12.76
C TRP A 17 27.51 -34.46 11.97
N LEU A 18 28.48 -34.25 11.07
CA LEU A 18 28.50 -33.09 10.17
C LEU A 18 27.32 -33.09 9.20
N LEU A 19 26.96 -34.25 8.65
CA LEU A 19 25.78 -34.38 7.77
C LEU A 19 24.49 -34.06 8.51
N LEU A 20 24.33 -34.55 9.75
CA LEU A 20 23.18 -34.22 10.60
C LEU A 20 23.12 -32.71 10.91
N LEU A 21 24.25 -32.10 11.29
CA LEU A 21 24.33 -30.65 11.52
C LEU A 21 23.97 -29.87 10.26
N THR A 22 24.48 -30.30 9.10
CA THR A 22 24.20 -29.65 7.81
C THR A 22 22.71 -29.74 7.48
N GLY A 23 22.09 -30.89 7.69
CA GLY A 23 20.65 -31.07 7.52
C GLY A 23 19.84 -30.13 8.40
N LEU A 24 20.21 -29.99 9.68
CA LEU A 24 19.57 -29.05 10.61
C LEU A 24 19.69 -27.59 10.13
N ILE A 25 20.88 -27.18 9.69
CA ILE A 25 21.11 -25.82 9.16
C ILE A 25 20.25 -25.58 7.92
N ILE A 26 20.11 -26.56 7.03
CA ILE A 26 19.27 -26.43 5.83
C ILE A 26 17.80 -26.24 6.22
N VAL A 27 17.26 -27.08 7.11
CA VAL A 27 15.85 -26.96 7.55
C VAL A 27 15.60 -25.60 8.20
N PHE A 28 16.52 -25.14 9.04
CA PHE A 28 16.43 -23.83 9.66
C PHE A 28 16.49 -22.69 8.62
N SER A 29 17.39 -22.79 7.66
CA SER A 29 17.55 -21.81 6.58
C SER A 29 16.29 -21.70 5.72
N VAL A 30 15.70 -22.83 5.34
CA VAL A 30 14.44 -22.86 4.56
C VAL A 30 13.29 -22.19 5.33
N ASN A 31 13.19 -22.46 6.63
CA ASN A 31 12.17 -21.83 7.47
C ASN A 31 12.33 -20.30 7.56
N ILE A 32 13.56 -19.81 7.72
CA ILE A 32 13.86 -18.38 7.70
C ILE A 32 13.49 -17.78 6.34
N MET A 33 13.96 -18.39 5.24
CA MET A 33 13.68 -17.94 3.88
C MET A 33 12.18 -17.87 3.61
N GLY A 34 11.41 -18.89 4.03
CA GLY A 34 9.96 -18.92 3.90
C GLY A 34 9.28 -17.79 4.68
N ALA A 35 9.71 -17.52 5.92
CA ALA A 35 9.16 -16.43 6.72
C ALA A 35 9.45 -15.06 6.07
N PHE A 36 10.65 -14.86 5.51
CA PHE A 36 10.99 -13.66 4.76
C PHE A 36 10.19 -13.52 3.46
N ALA A 37 9.96 -14.62 2.74
CA ALA A 37 9.14 -14.61 1.53
C ALA A 37 7.70 -14.18 1.83
N VAL A 38 7.07 -14.77 2.85
CA VAL A 38 5.71 -14.36 3.29
C VAL A 38 5.69 -12.90 3.73
N LYS A 39 6.71 -12.45 4.46
CA LYS A 39 6.84 -11.05 4.87
C LYS A 39 6.92 -10.11 3.66
N GLN A 40 7.75 -10.44 2.68
CA GLN A 40 7.94 -9.62 1.48
C GLN A 40 6.66 -9.57 0.65
N GLN A 41 5.99 -10.71 0.48
CA GLN A 41 4.72 -10.80 -0.22
C GLN A 41 3.64 -9.94 0.46
N ALA A 42 3.50 -10.05 1.78
CA ALA A 42 2.57 -9.23 2.55
C ALA A 42 2.87 -7.72 2.46
N SER A 43 4.15 -7.35 2.45
CA SER A 43 4.60 -5.97 2.27
C SER A 43 4.23 -5.43 0.88
N THR A 44 4.58 -6.16 -0.18
CA THR A 44 4.27 -5.78 -1.57
C THR A 44 2.76 -5.66 -1.79
N ALA A 45 1.97 -6.61 -1.30
CA ALA A 45 0.52 -6.58 -1.40
C ALA A 45 -0.09 -5.35 -0.69
N SER A 46 0.35 -5.10 0.54
CA SER A 46 -0.12 -3.96 1.34
C SER A 46 0.28 -2.62 0.69
N GLN A 47 1.47 -2.55 0.08
CA GLN A 47 1.91 -1.37 -0.67
C GLN A 47 1.08 -1.13 -1.93
N GLN A 48 0.81 -2.18 -2.72
CA GLN A 48 -0.06 -2.07 -3.89
C GLN A 48 -1.47 -1.65 -3.48
N ALA A 49 -2.02 -2.24 -2.41
CA ALA A 49 -3.33 -1.87 -1.88
C ALA A 49 -3.36 -0.40 -1.41
N ALA A 50 -2.32 0.08 -0.73
CA ALA A 50 -2.25 1.47 -0.28
C ALA A 50 -2.13 2.46 -1.44
N LEU A 51 -1.41 2.10 -2.50
CA LEU A 51 -1.34 2.87 -3.75
C LEU A 51 -2.70 2.91 -4.44
N THR A 52 -3.34 1.75 -4.65
CA THR A 52 -4.68 1.67 -5.26
C THR A 52 -5.70 2.48 -4.47
N ALA A 53 -5.71 2.37 -3.14
CA ALA A 53 -6.62 3.15 -2.31
C ALA A 53 -6.37 4.67 -2.43
N THR A 54 -5.12 5.08 -2.57
CA THR A 54 -4.76 6.48 -2.82
C THR A 54 -5.22 6.94 -4.20
N ASP A 55 -5.02 6.12 -5.24
CA ASP A 55 -5.44 6.44 -6.60
C ASP A 55 -6.96 6.60 -6.70
N ILE A 56 -7.74 5.74 -6.02
CA ILE A 56 -9.21 5.89 -5.91
C ILE A 56 -9.59 7.26 -5.32
N VAL A 57 -8.87 7.74 -4.30
CA VAL A 57 -9.15 9.08 -3.75
C VAL A 57 -8.92 10.17 -4.79
N TYR A 58 -7.86 10.10 -5.59
CA TYR A 58 -7.59 11.08 -6.65
C TYR A 58 -8.63 11.00 -7.78
N ASP A 59 -9.01 9.80 -8.21
CA ASP A 59 -10.01 9.62 -9.27
C ASP A 59 -11.36 10.25 -8.90
N TYR A 60 -11.87 9.93 -7.72
CA TYR A 60 -13.12 10.52 -7.20
C TYR A 60 -12.99 12.03 -6.96
N THR A 61 -11.81 12.50 -6.57
CA THR A 61 -11.56 13.94 -6.41
C THR A 61 -11.66 14.66 -7.76
N LEU A 62 -11.09 14.09 -8.82
CA LEU A 62 -11.20 14.63 -10.18
C LEU A 62 -12.64 14.62 -10.67
N ASP A 63 -13.42 13.58 -10.36
CA ASP A 63 -14.86 13.56 -10.64
C ASP A 63 -15.61 14.68 -9.90
N GLY A 64 -15.23 14.96 -8.65
CA GLY A 64 -15.79 16.06 -7.86
C GLY A 64 -15.47 17.43 -8.47
N VAL A 65 -14.22 17.62 -8.90
CA VAL A 65 -13.78 18.83 -9.63
C VAL A 65 -14.57 19.02 -10.92
N LYS A 66 -14.70 17.95 -11.72
CA LYS A 66 -15.45 17.99 -12.99
C LYS A 66 -16.91 18.35 -12.78
N LYS A 67 -17.58 17.68 -11.84
CA LYS A 67 -18.99 17.97 -11.47
C LYS A 67 -19.15 19.42 -11.03
N TYR A 68 -18.22 19.95 -10.23
CA TYR A 68 -18.23 21.34 -9.82
C TYR A 68 -18.11 22.30 -11.01
N ASP A 69 -17.12 22.10 -11.89
CA ASP A 69 -16.90 22.94 -13.08
C ASP A 69 -18.11 22.93 -14.02
N GLU A 70 -18.76 21.77 -14.22
CA GLU A 70 -19.99 21.63 -15.00
C GLU A 70 -21.15 22.47 -14.43
N THR A 71 -21.27 22.56 -13.09
CA THR A 71 -22.30 23.41 -12.46
C THR A 71 -22.12 24.89 -12.75
N LEU A 72 -20.87 25.36 -12.89
CA LEU A 72 -20.58 26.77 -13.18
C LEU A 72 -20.95 27.14 -14.62
N ILE A 73 -20.69 26.23 -15.57
CA ILE A 73 -21.04 26.40 -16.98
C ILE A 73 -22.57 26.46 -17.15
N GLY A 74 -23.31 25.58 -16.47
CA GLY A 74 -24.77 25.52 -16.55
C GLY A 74 -25.51 26.75 -16.02
N ILE A 75 -24.89 27.58 -15.16
CA ILE A 75 -25.51 28.77 -14.56
C ILE A 75 -25.32 30.02 -15.45
N GLY A 76 -24.68 29.90 -16.62
CA GLY A 76 -24.37 31.06 -17.46
C GLY A 76 -23.31 31.99 -16.84
N LYS A 77 -22.77 31.64 -15.66
CA LYS A 77 -21.52 32.16 -15.10
C LYS A 77 -20.32 31.50 -15.79
N GLY A 78 -20.40 31.31 -17.10
CA GLY A 78 -19.38 30.59 -17.86
C GLY A 78 -18.03 31.27 -17.69
N LEU A 79 -17.19 30.75 -16.77
CA LEU A 79 -15.78 31.09 -16.59
C LEU A 79 -15.49 32.60 -16.70
N ILE A 80 -16.39 33.47 -16.23
CA ILE A 80 -16.44 34.87 -16.69
C ILE A 80 -15.16 35.65 -16.31
N GLU A 81 -14.33 35.14 -15.38
CA GLU A 81 -13.03 35.76 -15.05
C GLU A 81 -11.86 34.77 -14.80
N GLY A 82 -11.97 33.46 -15.09
CA GLY A 82 -10.88 32.51 -14.76
C GLY A 82 -10.98 31.12 -15.37
N LYS A 83 -9.84 30.38 -15.41
CA LYS A 83 -9.76 28.98 -15.88
C LYS A 83 -10.52 28.04 -14.93
N SER A 84 -11.11 26.97 -15.47
CA SER A 84 -11.76 25.92 -14.68
C SER A 84 -10.74 25.22 -13.77
N ILE A 85 -11.19 24.61 -12.67
CA ILE A 85 -10.29 23.93 -11.74
C ILE A 85 -9.61 22.75 -12.44
N GLU A 86 -10.35 22.00 -13.25
CA GLU A 86 -9.81 20.93 -14.09
C GLU A 86 -8.70 21.45 -15.02
N LYS A 87 -8.91 22.61 -15.64
CA LYS A 87 -7.89 23.22 -16.53
C LYS A 87 -6.66 23.68 -15.75
N LYS A 88 -6.83 24.24 -14.54
CA LYS A 88 -5.70 24.59 -13.66
C LYS A 88 -4.87 23.36 -13.29
N ILE A 89 -5.52 22.23 -12.96
CA ILE A 89 -4.85 20.96 -12.66
C ILE A 89 -4.07 20.46 -13.88
N GLN A 90 -4.67 20.50 -15.07
CA GLN A 90 -4.03 20.05 -16.30
C GLN A 90 -2.84 20.92 -16.70
N ASP A 91 -2.97 22.25 -16.63
CA ASP A 91 -1.88 23.18 -16.95
C ASP A 91 -0.69 22.96 -15.99
N ARG A 92 -0.95 22.79 -14.70
CA ARG A 92 0.09 22.49 -13.70
C ARG A 92 0.71 21.10 -13.92
N LYS A 93 -0.09 20.10 -14.35
CA LYS A 93 0.43 18.77 -14.71
C LYS A 93 1.43 18.87 -15.86
N GLU A 94 1.08 19.61 -16.91
CA GLU A 94 1.95 19.84 -18.07
C GLU A 94 3.26 20.53 -17.68
N GLU A 95 3.20 21.52 -16.80
CA GLU A 95 4.38 22.18 -16.23
C GLU A 95 5.32 21.19 -15.52
N TYR A 96 4.78 20.32 -14.66
CA TYR A 96 5.58 19.30 -13.97
C TYR A 96 6.22 18.30 -14.94
N VAL A 97 5.47 17.84 -15.95
CA VAL A 97 5.99 16.88 -16.94
C VAL A 97 7.10 17.51 -17.78
N TRP A 98 6.97 18.77 -18.18
CA TRP A 98 7.99 19.47 -18.98
C TRP A 98 9.23 19.85 -18.20
N ASN A 99 9.09 20.24 -16.92
CA ASN A 99 10.18 20.84 -16.17
C ASN A 99 10.89 19.91 -15.18
N SER A 100 10.35 18.73 -14.85
CA SER A 100 10.78 18.00 -13.64
C SER A 100 11.02 16.50 -13.82
N ASP A 101 11.03 15.96 -15.05
CA ASP A 101 11.22 14.52 -15.34
C ASP A 101 10.45 13.59 -14.38
N VAL A 102 9.25 14.02 -13.99
CA VAL A 102 8.37 13.27 -13.11
C VAL A 102 7.39 12.48 -13.96
N SER A 103 7.13 11.24 -13.54
CA SER A 103 6.12 10.42 -14.18
C SER A 103 4.76 11.13 -14.19
N GLU A 104 3.97 10.86 -15.22
CA GLU A 104 2.69 11.53 -15.44
C GLU A 104 1.73 11.37 -14.24
N SER A 105 1.67 10.18 -13.63
CA SER A 105 0.86 9.93 -12.43
C SER A 105 1.36 10.72 -11.22
N LYS A 106 2.67 10.96 -11.10
CA LYS A 106 3.22 11.80 -10.02
C LYS A 106 2.91 13.27 -10.29
N ALA A 107 3.07 13.72 -11.53
CA ALA A 107 2.70 15.08 -11.96
C ALA A 107 1.23 15.36 -11.68
N LEU A 108 0.32 14.43 -12.00
CA LEU A 108 -1.10 14.55 -11.74
C LEU A 108 -1.41 14.70 -10.24
N ARG A 109 -0.82 13.85 -9.39
CA ARG A 109 -1.04 13.98 -7.94
C ARG A 109 -0.52 15.29 -7.39
N LEU A 110 0.65 15.74 -7.86
CA LEU A 110 1.21 17.03 -7.45
C LEU A 110 0.30 18.19 -7.88
N SER A 111 -0.16 18.20 -9.13
CA SER A 111 -1.03 19.25 -9.63
C SER A 111 -2.39 19.28 -8.94
N VAL A 112 -3.01 18.12 -8.70
CA VAL A 112 -4.27 18.03 -7.93
C VAL A 112 -4.05 18.58 -6.52
N ASN A 113 -3.01 18.16 -5.82
CA ASN A 113 -2.75 18.64 -4.46
C ASN A 113 -2.54 20.16 -4.44
N GLU A 114 -1.69 20.66 -5.30
CA GLU A 114 -1.33 22.08 -5.32
C GLU A 114 -2.53 22.97 -5.66
N VAL A 115 -3.25 22.65 -6.73
CA VAL A 115 -4.42 23.43 -7.14
C VAL A 115 -5.52 23.35 -6.08
N LEU A 116 -5.78 22.18 -5.50
CA LEU A 116 -6.87 22.07 -4.51
C LEU A 116 -6.53 22.73 -3.18
N ILE A 117 -5.26 22.74 -2.75
CA ILE A 117 -4.83 23.50 -1.58
C ILE A 117 -5.02 25.01 -1.80
N GLU A 118 -4.84 25.50 -3.02
CA GLU A 118 -5.04 26.91 -3.37
C GLU A 118 -6.53 27.27 -3.52
N GLU A 119 -7.34 26.37 -4.09
CA GLU A 119 -8.70 26.69 -4.56
C GLU A 119 -9.82 26.27 -3.60
N ILE A 120 -9.60 25.29 -2.71
CA ILE A 120 -10.58 24.90 -1.69
C ILE A 120 -10.81 26.02 -0.67
N PRO A 121 -9.76 26.68 -0.12
CA PRO A 121 -9.96 27.79 0.81
C PRO A 121 -10.72 28.95 0.14
N GLY A 122 -11.90 29.28 0.68
CA GLY A 122 -12.76 30.33 0.12
C GLY A 122 -13.77 29.85 -0.94
N ASN A 123 -13.82 28.55 -1.24
CA ASN A 123 -14.80 27.96 -2.15
C ASN A 123 -15.54 26.77 -1.53
N ASP A 124 -16.54 27.08 -0.70
CA ASP A 124 -17.34 26.08 0.01
C ASP A 124 -18.04 25.10 -0.95
N LYS A 125 -18.45 25.56 -2.13
CA LYS A 125 -19.11 24.69 -3.12
C LYS A 125 -18.15 23.65 -3.71
N LEU A 126 -16.91 24.05 -4.02
CA LEU A 126 -15.87 23.12 -4.46
C LEU A 126 -15.52 22.15 -3.34
N LYS A 127 -15.36 22.65 -2.11
CA LYS A 127 -15.12 21.84 -0.91
C LYS A 127 -16.18 20.76 -0.74
N ASP A 128 -17.46 21.13 -0.81
CA ASP A 128 -18.58 20.20 -0.66
C ASP A 128 -18.64 19.17 -1.79
N ALA A 129 -18.40 19.60 -3.03
CA ALA A 129 -18.36 18.71 -4.19
C ALA A 129 -17.27 17.65 -4.05
N ILE A 130 -16.05 18.05 -3.69
CA ILE A 130 -14.92 17.13 -3.49
C ILE A 130 -15.17 16.25 -2.26
N LYS A 131 -15.63 16.83 -1.13
CA LYS A 131 -15.89 16.07 0.10
C LYS A 131 -16.93 14.98 -0.12
N LYS A 132 -17.96 15.25 -0.92
CA LYS A 132 -18.97 14.26 -1.30
C LYS A 132 -18.33 13.09 -2.07
N GLU A 133 -17.51 13.36 -3.07
CA GLU A 133 -16.89 12.31 -3.87
C GLU A 133 -15.79 11.56 -3.11
N VAL A 134 -15.01 12.22 -2.25
CA VAL A 134 -14.06 11.54 -1.35
C VAL A 134 -14.80 10.59 -0.40
N ASN A 135 -15.98 10.95 0.11
CA ASN A 135 -16.81 10.01 0.88
C ASN A 135 -17.26 8.80 0.04
N ASN A 136 -17.55 8.98 -1.25
CA ASN A 136 -17.85 7.86 -2.14
C ASN A 136 -16.62 6.96 -2.33
N ALA A 137 -15.43 7.53 -2.53
CA ALA A 137 -14.18 6.80 -2.57
C ALA A 137 -13.95 5.95 -1.31
N VAL A 138 -14.23 6.51 -0.12
CA VAL A 138 -14.12 5.79 1.15
C VAL A 138 -14.95 4.50 1.16
N ASN A 139 -16.12 4.50 0.54
CA ASN A 139 -16.99 3.31 0.47
C ASN A 139 -16.46 2.25 -0.52
N GLU A 140 -15.74 2.67 -1.57
CA GLU A 140 -15.18 1.78 -2.61
C GLU A 140 -13.81 1.18 -2.24
N ILE A 141 -13.04 1.87 -1.39
CA ILE A 141 -11.70 1.45 -0.98
C ILE A 141 -11.66 0.03 -0.39
N PRO A 142 -12.55 -0.39 0.52
CA PRO A 142 -12.50 -1.71 1.12
C PRO A 142 -12.57 -2.86 0.10
N GLY A 143 -13.46 -2.75 -0.90
CA GLY A 143 -13.61 -3.77 -1.95
C GLY A 143 -12.36 -3.88 -2.82
N ASN A 144 -11.81 -2.74 -3.22
CA ASN A 144 -10.60 -2.68 -4.04
C ASN A 144 -9.35 -3.16 -3.26
N VAL A 145 -9.18 -2.75 -2.01
CA VAL A 145 -8.09 -3.20 -1.13
C VAL A 145 -8.15 -4.71 -0.92
N SER A 146 -9.33 -5.25 -0.61
CA SER A 146 -9.51 -6.70 -0.42
C SER A 146 -9.07 -7.48 -1.65
N SER A 147 -9.47 -7.04 -2.85
CA SER A 147 -9.06 -7.67 -4.12
C SER A 147 -7.54 -7.67 -4.36
N LYS A 148 -6.84 -6.59 -3.95
CA LYS A 148 -5.37 -6.48 -4.10
C LYS A 148 -4.62 -7.33 -3.09
N LEU A 149 -5.17 -7.48 -1.89
CA LEU A 149 -4.60 -8.35 -0.86
C LEU A 149 -4.81 -9.84 -1.20
N SER A 150 -6.01 -10.22 -1.65
CA SER A 150 -6.33 -11.61 -2.02
C SER A 150 -5.51 -12.10 -3.22
N SER A 151 -5.25 -11.22 -4.19
CA SER A 151 -4.45 -11.54 -5.38
C SER A 151 -2.99 -11.86 -5.07
N ASN A 152 -2.51 -11.55 -3.86
CA ASN A 152 -1.13 -11.74 -3.43
C ASN A 152 -0.99 -12.76 -2.29
N SER A 153 -1.93 -13.70 -2.14
CA SER A 153 -1.91 -14.75 -1.09
C SER A 153 -1.80 -14.23 0.35
N VAL A 154 -2.12 -12.96 0.58
CA VAL A 154 -2.31 -12.39 1.91
C VAL A 154 -3.73 -12.74 2.34
N SER A 155 -3.92 -13.09 3.62
CA SER A 155 -5.26 -13.42 4.11
C SER A 155 -6.15 -12.19 3.94
N SER A 156 -7.12 -12.28 3.03
CA SER A 156 -8.09 -11.20 2.75
C SER A 156 -9.03 -10.92 3.92
N SER A 157 -9.02 -11.78 4.94
CA SER A 157 -9.88 -11.70 6.12
C SER A 157 -9.29 -10.87 7.26
N ASP A 158 -8.01 -10.45 7.19
CA ASP A 158 -7.31 -9.90 8.36
C ASP A 158 -6.48 -8.66 8.00
N TYR A 159 -7.19 -7.61 7.53
CA TYR A 159 -6.60 -6.32 7.19
C TYR A 159 -7.30 -5.13 7.86
N LYS A 160 -6.55 -4.04 8.01
CA LYS A 160 -7.05 -2.75 8.48
C LYS A 160 -6.66 -1.66 7.50
N VAL A 161 -7.62 -0.80 7.20
CA VAL A 161 -7.43 0.42 6.41
C VAL A 161 -7.62 1.59 7.35
N LYS A 162 -6.57 2.37 7.55
CA LYS A 162 -6.67 3.68 8.19
C LYS A 162 -6.62 4.74 7.10
N LEU A 163 -7.74 5.42 6.91
CA LEU A 163 -7.88 6.51 5.95
C LEU A 163 -7.39 7.80 6.58
N PHE A 164 -6.49 8.47 5.86
CA PHE A 164 -5.91 9.77 6.20
C PHE A 164 -5.32 9.79 7.61
N ASP A 165 -4.17 9.14 7.80
CA ASP A 165 -3.42 9.29 9.06
C ASP A 165 -2.97 10.75 9.29
N ASN A 166 -2.21 11.01 10.36
CA ASN A 166 -1.74 12.36 10.69
C ASN A 166 -0.91 13.00 9.55
N ASP A 167 -0.39 12.19 8.62
CA ASP A 167 0.36 12.61 7.44
C ASP A 167 -0.52 12.70 6.17
N GLN A 168 -1.85 12.62 6.29
CA GLN A 168 -2.82 12.56 5.19
C GLN A 168 -2.54 11.39 4.23
N ARG A 169 -2.20 10.20 4.78
CA ARG A 169 -1.94 8.99 3.98
C ARG A 169 -2.97 7.93 4.24
N VAL A 170 -3.28 7.14 3.21
CA VAL A 170 -3.96 5.86 3.41
C VAL A 170 -2.94 4.84 3.92
N VAL A 171 -3.25 4.18 5.04
CA VAL A 171 -2.41 3.16 5.66
C VAL A 171 -3.13 1.83 5.63
N ILE A 172 -2.46 0.81 5.13
CA ILE A 172 -2.97 -0.55 5.05
C ILE A 172 -2.12 -1.42 5.98
N GLU A 173 -2.76 -2.08 6.94
CA GLU A 173 -2.17 -3.18 7.69
C GLU A 173 -2.70 -4.49 7.13
N GLY A 174 -1.81 -5.35 6.63
CA GLY A 174 -2.13 -6.69 6.15
C GLY A 174 -1.45 -7.78 6.97
N THR A 175 -2.01 -8.98 6.97
CA THR A 175 -1.47 -10.14 7.70
C THR A 175 -1.21 -11.32 6.76
N GLY A 176 0.06 -11.75 6.66
CA GLY A 176 0.45 -12.98 5.99
C GLY A 176 0.56 -14.15 6.98
N LYS A 177 0.13 -15.35 6.60
CA LYS A 177 0.23 -16.56 7.44
C LYS A 177 1.43 -17.40 7.01
N PHE A 178 2.41 -17.54 7.89
CA PHE A 178 3.57 -18.41 7.67
C PHE A 178 3.37 -19.77 8.35
N ASN A 179 3.67 -20.85 7.65
CA ASN A 179 3.71 -22.21 8.18
C ASN A 179 5.14 -22.73 8.05
N SER A 180 5.71 -23.22 9.15
CA SER A 180 7.07 -23.76 9.14
C SER A 180 7.13 -25.13 8.47
N VAL A 181 8.27 -25.42 7.84
CA VAL A 181 8.62 -26.74 7.34
C VAL A 181 9.04 -27.62 8.51
N GLU A 182 8.36 -28.76 8.65
CA GLU A 182 8.65 -29.80 9.63
C GLU A 182 9.81 -30.69 9.16
N ALA A 183 10.62 -31.15 10.10
CA ALA A 183 11.60 -32.21 9.87
C ALA A 183 11.24 -33.37 10.83
N ASP A 184 10.86 -34.51 10.25
CA ASP A 184 10.35 -35.72 10.92
C ASP A 184 10.86 -35.87 12.38
N ASN A 185 9.99 -35.56 13.35
CA ASN A 185 10.21 -35.67 14.80
C ASN A 185 11.32 -34.77 15.44
N PHE A 186 12.05 -33.96 14.68
CA PHE A 186 13.11 -33.08 15.22
C PHE A 186 12.67 -31.63 15.41
N ILE A 187 11.79 -31.11 14.56
CA ILE A 187 11.30 -29.72 14.61
C ILE A 187 9.79 -29.75 14.37
N GLY A 188 9.01 -29.44 15.41
CA GLY A 188 7.55 -29.35 15.28
C GLY A 188 7.12 -28.23 14.34
N SER A 189 6.02 -28.45 13.62
CA SER A 189 5.42 -27.40 12.79
C SER A 189 4.78 -26.31 13.66
N PHE A 190 4.93 -25.06 13.24
CA PHE A 190 4.27 -23.91 13.83
C PHE A 190 3.72 -22.99 12.75
N THR A 191 2.65 -22.29 13.10
CA THR A 191 2.03 -21.27 12.26
C THR A 191 2.18 -19.92 12.95
N LYS A 192 2.57 -18.89 12.18
CA LYS A 192 2.70 -17.53 12.69
C LYS A 192 2.12 -16.51 11.73
N ASN A 193 1.32 -15.59 12.26
CA ASN A 193 0.86 -14.43 11.53
C ASN A 193 1.95 -13.34 11.49
N ILE A 194 2.27 -12.87 10.30
CA ILE A 194 3.23 -11.82 10.01
C ILE A 194 2.46 -10.59 9.58
N LYS A 195 2.35 -9.62 10.49
CA LYS A 195 1.72 -8.32 10.22
C LYS A 195 2.67 -7.43 9.42
N GLN A 196 2.14 -6.71 8.43
CA GLN A 196 2.85 -5.69 7.66
C GLN A 196 2.01 -4.44 7.56
N VAL A 197 2.68 -3.29 7.57
CA VAL A 197 2.05 -1.98 7.47
C VAL A 197 2.65 -1.25 6.28
N SER A 198 1.81 -0.74 5.40
CA SER A 198 2.23 0.05 4.24
C SER A 198 1.45 1.34 4.18
N LYS A 199 2.12 2.41 3.72
CA LYS A 199 1.55 3.73 3.58
C LYS A 199 1.55 4.15 2.12
N GLY A 200 0.43 4.68 1.66
CA GLY A 200 0.33 5.33 0.36
C GLY A 200 1.09 6.67 0.32
N PRO A 201 1.13 7.31 -0.87
CA PRO A 201 1.53 8.69 -1.02
C PRO A 201 0.71 9.64 -0.13
N ARG A 202 1.27 10.82 0.17
CA ARG A 202 0.51 11.87 0.87
C ARG A 202 -0.57 12.44 -0.03
N ILE A 203 -1.68 12.86 0.58
CA ILE A 203 -2.81 13.52 -0.08
C ILE A 203 -3.10 14.82 0.69
N PRO A 204 -2.24 15.85 0.59
CA PRO A 204 -2.29 16.99 1.51
C PRO A 204 -3.58 17.83 1.45
N PHE A 205 -4.26 17.90 0.29
CA PHE A 205 -5.51 18.69 0.16
C PHE A 205 -6.64 18.18 1.07
N ILE A 206 -6.55 16.95 1.57
CA ILE A 206 -7.56 16.37 2.49
C ILE A 206 -7.72 17.21 3.76
N LYS A 207 -6.67 17.92 4.19
CA LYS A 207 -6.75 18.87 5.31
C LYS A 207 -7.78 19.97 5.07
N GLU A 208 -7.88 20.46 3.84
CA GLU A 208 -8.79 21.55 3.48
C GLU A 208 -10.27 21.12 3.48
N LEU A 209 -10.52 19.80 3.47
CA LEU A 209 -11.88 19.22 3.46
C LEU A 209 -12.47 19.03 4.87
N ASP A 210 -11.71 19.26 5.94
CA ASP A 210 -12.06 18.87 7.31
C ASP A 210 -12.56 17.41 7.37
N PHE A 211 -11.81 16.51 6.73
CA PHE A 211 -12.14 15.10 6.70
C PHE A 211 -11.58 14.41 7.95
N ASN A 212 -12.45 13.71 8.70
CA ASN A 212 -12.03 13.00 9.90
C ASN A 212 -11.32 11.68 9.55
N ASN A 213 -10.32 11.32 10.35
CA ASN A 213 -9.65 10.01 10.22
C ASN A 213 -10.66 8.88 10.42
N GLN A 214 -10.60 7.86 9.57
CA GLN A 214 -11.47 6.68 9.66
C GLN A 214 -10.64 5.40 9.68
N ILE A 215 -11.10 4.41 10.45
CA ILE A 215 -10.50 3.08 10.50
C ILE A 215 -11.56 2.08 10.04
N ILE A 216 -11.25 1.37 8.96
CA ILE A 216 -12.08 0.30 8.39
C ILE A 216 -11.32 -1.00 8.61
N SER A 217 -11.96 -2.01 9.20
CA SER A 217 -11.36 -3.35 9.38
C SER A 217 -12.18 -4.36 8.61
N SER A 218 -11.55 -5.37 8.02
CA SER A 218 -12.27 -6.56 7.59
C SER A 218 -12.71 -7.33 8.83
N ASN A 219 -13.98 -7.74 8.88
CA ASN A 219 -14.44 -8.75 9.83
C ASN A 219 -14.05 -10.15 9.34
#